data_AF-A0AAD6XX14-F1
#
_entry.id   AF-A0AAD6XX14-F1
#
_cell.length_a   1.000
_cell.length_b   1.000
_cell.length_c   1.000
_cell.angle_alpha   90.00
_cell.angle_beta   90.00
_cell.angle_gamma   90.00
#
_symmetry.space_group_name_H-M   'P 1'
#
loop_
_entity.id
_entity.type
_entity.pdbx_description
1 polymer ?
#
loop_
_entity_poly.entity_id
_entity_poly.type
_entity_poly.pdbx_seq_one_letter_code
_entity_poly.pdbx_strand_id
1 'polypeptide(L)'
;MHFPNTGRVLGHHSFPLLRTLTISQTSWDSTSLPVEFFKNSPLLSELSATIIAPSLLSVPWHQLSKFTGEYYDLGHILEVLRLSPNLIETSLTPFGPDLDDLSPVNHSNLQSLTLYQNSDIRGLQVLRFLTLPALRTFQILHFEEGASEEDAIAPFLSRSSAALQKVVIGTSLPASFSVEVFYQTSTLVDLEIWAPRASFLVDFFRVLENLDPDFLPRLRHLVFLHCITYPYLLSSLEAGLAARWRARPEFAELSFRFEWVSRAYPESAEDFEVQLLPFKKLVADGMDIQMQGGLMTSYI
;
A
#
# COMPACT_ATOMS: atom_id res chain seq x y z
N MET A 1 -20.09 18.42 8.86
CA MET A 1 -20.81 19.61 9.37
C MET A 1 -20.20 20.82 8.68
N HIS A 2 -20.96 21.58 7.87
CA HIS A 2 -20.45 22.81 7.26
C HIS A 2 -20.60 23.96 8.24
N PHE A 3 -19.49 24.57 8.65
CA PHE A 3 -19.49 25.73 9.52
C PHE A 3 -19.43 27.01 8.66
N PRO A 4 -20.40 27.92 8.76
CA PRO A 4 -20.30 29.22 8.10
C PRO A 4 -19.14 30.01 8.71
N ASN A 5 -18.37 30.69 7.85
CA ASN A 5 -17.18 31.48 8.21
C ASN A 5 -17.57 32.80 8.91
N THR A 6 -18.31 32.70 10.01
CA THR A 6 -18.64 33.85 10.86
C THR A 6 -17.64 33.84 12.01
N GLY A 7 -16.68 34.77 12.02
CA GLY A 7 -15.62 34.92 13.03
C GLY A 7 -16.09 35.23 14.46
N ARG A 8 -17.16 34.59 14.92
CA ARG A 8 -17.63 34.61 16.30
C ARG A 8 -16.86 33.54 17.07
N VAL A 9 -16.31 33.97 18.21
CA VAL A 9 -15.82 33.09 19.29
C VAL A 9 -17.02 32.27 19.77
N LEU A 10 -17.23 31.11 19.17
CA LEU A 10 -18.20 30.15 19.63
C LEU A 10 -17.69 29.59 20.96
N GLY A 11 -18.55 29.56 21.98
CA GLY A 11 -18.18 29.22 23.35
C GLY A 11 -17.57 27.83 23.48
N HIS A 12 -17.10 27.47 24.68
CA HIS A 12 -16.53 26.15 24.97
C HIS A 12 -17.55 25.03 24.73
N HIS A 13 -17.60 24.53 23.50
CA HIS A 13 -18.35 23.33 23.17
C HIS A 13 -17.60 22.12 23.74
N SER A 14 -18.34 21.19 24.34
CA SER A 14 -17.80 19.92 24.84
C SER A 14 -18.56 18.80 24.16
N PHE A 15 -17.81 17.85 23.61
CA PHE A 15 -18.34 16.66 22.97
C PHE A 15 -17.82 15.42 23.71
N PRO A 16 -18.29 15.16 24.95
CA PRO A 16 -17.69 14.15 25.84
C PRO A 16 -17.79 12.72 25.30
N LEU A 17 -18.71 12.47 24.36
CA LEU A 17 -18.96 11.16 23.76
C LEU A 17 -18.43 11.03 22.32
N LEU A 18 -17.79 12.06 21.76
CA LEU A 18 -17.29 12.03 20.39
C LEU A 18 -16.10 11.09 20.29
N ARG A 19 -16.19 10.08 19.41
CA ARG A 19 -15.15 9.05 19.17
C ARG A 19 -14.46 9.18 17.83
N THR A 20 -15.23 9.55 16.82
CA THR A 20 -14.78 9.70 15.44
C THR A 20 -15.14 11.08 14.94
N LEU A 21 -14.21 11.74 14.28
CA LEU A 21 -14.36 13.08 13.72
C LEU A 21 -13.90 13.08 12.26
N THR A 22 -14.79 13.53 11.37
CA THR A 22 -14.46 13.76 9.96
C THR A 22 -14.61 15.24 9.65
N ILE A 23 -13.55 15.86 9.17
CA ILE A 23 -13.54 17.26 8.75
C ILE A 23 -12.92 17.34 7.36
N SER A 24 -13.59 18.00 6.44
CA SER A 24 -13.07 18.26 5.11
C SER A 24 -13.12 19.75 4.80
N GLN A 25 -12.08 20.23 4.14
CA GLN A 25 -12.07 21.52 3.46
C GLN A 25 -12.03 21.28 1.96
N THR A 26 -12.60 22.21 1.20
CA THR A 26 -12.65 22.14 -0.27
C THR A 26 -11.47 22.88 -0.93
N SER A 27 -10.73 23.70 -0.18
CA SER A 27 -9.60 24.48 -0.73
C SER A 27 -8.57 24.87 0.33
N TRP A 28 -7.30 24.88 -0.08
CA TRP A 28 -6.16 25.33 0.72
C TRP A 28 -6.15 26.84 1.01
N ASP A 29 -6.75 27.64 0.11
CA ASP A 29 -6.75 29.11 0.17
C ASP A 29 -7.64 29.68 1.29
N SER A 30 -8.31 28.82 2.06
CA SER A 30 -9.08 29.30 3.19
C SER A 30 -8.10 29.73 4.29
N THR A 31 -8.06 31.03 4.58
CA THR A 31 -7.46 31.60 5.80
C THR A 31 -8.24 31.09 7.02
N SER A 32 -8.18 29.79 7.24
CA SER A 32 -9.05 29.10 8.17
C SER A 32 -8.58 29.42 9.57
N LEU A 33 -9.52 29.92 10.37
CA LEU A 33 -9.31 30.11 11.79
C LEU A 33 -9.10 28.73 12.45
N PRO A 34 -8.28 28.64 13.52
CA PRO A 34 -8.15 27.43 14.29
C PRO A 34 -9.51 26.85 14.70
N VAL A 35 -9.70 25.56 14.45
CA VAL A 35 -10.90 24.80 14.81
C VAL A 35 -10.74 24.34 16.26
N GLU A 36 -11.21 25.15 17.20
CA GLU A 36 -11.07 24.88 18.65
C GLU A 36 -12.16 23.99 19.26
N PHE A 37 -13.20 23.67 18.49
CA PHE A 37 -14.41 23.01 18.96
C PHE A 37 -14.20 21.63 19.59
N PHE A 38 -13.14 20.93 19.20
CA PHE A 38 -12.95 19.51 19.51
C PHE A 38 -11.93 19.26 20.61
N LYS A 39 -11.33 20.32 21.19
CA LYS A 39 -10.30 20.22 22.22
C LYS A 39 -10.78 19.42 23.45
N ASN A 40 -12.05 19.53 23.81
CA ASN A 40 -12.67 18.88 24.96
C ASN A 40 -13.46 17.61 24.56
N SER A 41 -12.85 16.75 23.74
CA SER A 41 -13.44 15.49 23.27
C SER A 41 -12.62 14.29 23.77
N PRO A 42 -12.69 13.94 25.08
CA PRO A 42 -11.79 12.98 25.73
C PRO A 42 -11.90 11.53 25.22
N LEU A 43 -12.92 11.21 24.41
CA LEU A 43 -13.09 9.88 23.83
C LEU A 43 -12.74 9.82 22.32
N LEU A 44 -12.26 10.92 21.75
CA LEU A 44 -11.89 11.01 20.33
C LEU A 44 -10.66 10.14 20.05
N SER A 45 -10.85 9.03 19.34
CA SER A 45 -9.80 8.09 18.98
C SER A 45 -9.52 8.04 17.48
N GLU A 46 -10.43 8.56 16.65
CA GLU A 46 -10.33 8.51 15.19
C GLU A 46 -10.55 9.88 14.56
N LEU A 47 -9.63 10.28 13.69
CA LEU A 47 -9.71 11.54 12.95
C LEU A 47 -9.52 11.29 11.45
N SER A 48 -10.46 11.77 10.64
CA SER A 48 -10.31 11.87 9.19
C SER A 48 -10.31 13.35 8.80
N ALA A 49 -9.25 13.79 8.14
CA ALA A 49 -9.08 15.18 7.76
C ALA A 49 -8.62 15.30 6.30
N THR A 50 -9.30 16.17 5.53
CA THR A 50 -9.01 16.42 4.11
C THR A 50 -8.65 17.89 3.94
N ILE A 51 -7.42 18.18 3.48
CA ILE A 51 -6.95 19.54 3.18
C ILE A 51 -6.99 20.49 4.41
N ILE A 52 -6.52 20.03 5.58
CA ILE A 52 -6.46 20.88 6.80
C ILE A 52 -5.12 20.72 7.47
N ALA A 53 -4.40 21.81 7.71
CA ALA A 53 -3.15 21.76 8.46
C ALA A 53 -3.41 21.26 9.91
N PRO A 54 -2.60 20.33 10.44
CA PRO A 54 -2.76 19.83 11.81
C PRO A 54 -2.71 20.94 12.87
N SER A 55 -1.86 21.95 12.65
CA SER A 55 -1.75 23.13 13.50
C SER A 55 -3.04 23.94 13.64
N LEU A 56 -3.98 23.81 12.69
CA LEU A 56 -5.29 24.46 12.74
C LEU A 56 -6.36 23.62 13.44
N LEU A 57 -6.06 22.38 13.82
CA LEU A 57 -6.99 21.48 14.49
C LEU A 57 -6.61 21.34 15.97
N SER A 58 -7.42 21.93 16.85
CA SER A 58 -7.30 21.67 18.29
C SER A 58 -8.11 20.44 18.67
N VAL A 59 -7.53 19.27 18.42
CA VAL A 59 -8.03 17.97 18.89
C VAL A 59 -7.07 17.39 19.93
N PRO A 60 -7.50 16.47 20.79
CA PRO A 60 -6.60 15.74 21.67
C PRO A 60 -5.78 14.70 20.87
N TRP A 61 -4.77 15.17 20.13
CA TRP A 61 -3.97 14.33 19.21
C TRP A 61 -3.35 13.09 19.86
N HIS A 62 -2.92 13.21 21.12
CA HIS A 62 -2.25 12.13 21.85
C HIS A 62 -3.13 10.89 22.12
N GLN A 63 -4.46 10.98 22.05
CA GLN A 63 -5.36 9.81 22.24
C GLN A 63 -5.85 9.21 20.92
N LEU A 64 -5.46 9.78 19.77
CA LEU A 64 -5.81 9.22 18.47
C LEU A 64 -5.09 7.88 18.26
N SER A 65 -5.88 6.86 17.93
CA SER A 65 -5.39 5.54 17.51
C SER A 65 -5.47 5.35 16.00
N LYS A 66 -6.33 6.12 15.31
CA LYS A 66 -6.50 6.06 13.86
C LYS A 66 -6.55 7.45 13.22
N PHE A 67 -5.85 7.60 12.10
CA PHE A 67 -5.84 8.84 11.32
C PHE A 67 -5.94 8.56 9.82
N THR A 68 -6.86 9.25 9.16
CA THR A 68 -6.95 9.30 7.70
C THR A 68 -6.71 10.73 7.22
N GLY A 69 -5.63 10.96 6.48
CA GLY A 69 -5.26 12.27 5.94
C GLY A 69 -5.33 12.25 4.42
N GLU A 70 -6.16 13.11 3.83
CA GLU A 70 -6.26 13.24 2.38
C GLU A 70 -5.71 14.58 1.90
N TYR A 71 -4.87 14.52 0.86
CA TYR A 71 -4.16 15.66 0.29
C TYR A 71 -3.36 16.38 1.39
N TYR A 72 -2.36 15.71 1.96
CA TYR A 72 -1.45 16.34 2.92
C TYR A 72 -0.06 16.43 2.32
N ASP A 73 0.59 17.58 2.45
CA ASP A 73 2.02 17.64 2.16
C ASP A 73 2.85 16.87 3.20
N LEU A 74 4.11 16.63 2.83
CA LEU A 74 5.04 15.88 3.65
C LEU A 74 5.21 16.51 5.04
N GLY A 75 5.24 17.85 5.13
CA GLY A 75 5.36 18.57 6.40
C GLY A 75 4.19 18.27 7.33
N HIS A 76 2.97 18.40 6.81
CA HIS A 76 1.74 18.12 7.55
C HIS A 76 1.62 16.64 7.96
N ILE A 77 2.00 15.70 7.09
CA ILE A 77 2.02 14.27 7.45
C ILE A 77 2.93 14.03 8.65
N LEU A 78 4.17 14.54 8.59
CA LEU A 78 5.13 14.36 9.67
C LEU A 78 4.68 15.08 10.95
N GLU A 79 4.01 16.23 10.84
CA GLU A 79 3.40 16.92 11.98
C GLU A 79 2.33 16.05 12.66
N VAL A 80 1.38 15.46 11.90
CA VAL A 80 0.37 14.55 12.46
C VAL A 80 1.01 13.42 13.23
N LEU A 81 2.00 12.75 12.64
CA LEU A 81 2.68 11.61 13.27
C LEU A 81 3.40 12.01 14.57
N ARG A 82 3.95 13.23 14.65
CA ARG A 82 4.56 13.75 15.90
C ARG A 82 3.52 14.08 16.95
N LEU A 83 2.38 14.65 16.56
CA LEU A 83 1.31 15.04 17.47
C LEU A 83 0.54 13.83 18.05
N SER A 84 0.54 12.70 17.33
CA SER A 84 -0.25 11.50 17.66
C SER A 84 0.62 10.28 18.02
N PRO A 85 1.44 10.32 19.10
CA PRO A 85 2.37 9.24 19.43
C PRO A 85 1.72 7.87 19.72
N ASN A 86 0.41 7.83 19.96
CA ASN A 86 -0.36 6.60 20.21
C ASN A 86 -1.08 6.07 18.95
N LEU A 87 -0.76 6.62 17.77
CA LEU A 87 -1.37 6.20 16.51
C LEU A 87 -0.99 4.75 16.18
N ILE A 88 -2.00 3.94 15.87
CA ILE A 88 -1.84 2.51 15.53
C ILE A 88 -2.03 2.31 14.03
N GLU A 89 -2.99 3.01 13.44
CA GLU A 89 -3.33 2.92 12.02
C GLU A 89 -3.31 4.30 11.37
N THR A 90 -2.68 4.40 10.20
CA THR A 90 -2.79 5.60 9.38
C THR A 90 -2.96 5.30 7.89
N SER A 91 -3.78 6.14 7.26
CA SER A 91 -4.08 6.13 5.84
C SER A 91 -3.82 7.53 5.30
N LEU A 92 -2.94 7.66 4.31
CA LEU A 92 -2.48 8.96 3.84
C LEU A 92 -2.56 9.04 2.33
N THR A 93 -3.01 10.19 1.82
CA THR A 93 -2.91 10.57 0.41
C THR A 93 -1.99 11.79 0.31
N PRO A 94 -0.67 11.61 0.15
CA PRO A 94 0.26 12.73 0.11
C PRO A 94 0.04 13.64 -1.11
N PHE A 95 0.35 14.93 -0.97
CA PHE A 95 0.19 15.94 -2.03
C PHE A 95 1.25 17.04 -1.92
N GLY A 96 1.69 17.62 -3.04
CA GLY A 96 2.52 18.82 -3.04
C GLY A 96 4.01 18.56 -3.27
N PRO A 97 4.84 19.61 -3.25
CA PRO A 97 6.24 19.53 -3.62
C PRO A 97 7.12 18.85 -2.56
N ASP A 98 8.28 18.38 -3.01
CA ASP A 98 9.34 17.90 -2.13
C ASP A 98 9.84 19.04 -1.25
N LEU A 99 10.12 18.71 0.01
CA LEU A 99 10.73 19.62 0.97
C LEU A 99 12.05 19.00 1.42
N ASP A 100 13.16 19.66 1.09
CA ASP A 100 14.50 19.13 1.34
C ASP A 100 14.89 19.14 2.83
N ASP A 101 14.18 19.91 3.67
CA ASP A 101 14.55 20.18 5.06
C ASP A 101 13.53 19.64 6.09
N LEU A 102 13.08 18.40 5.93
CA LEU A 102 12.18 17.76 6.88
C LEU A 102 12.93 16.89 7.90
N SER A 103 12.55 17.05 9.17
CA SER A 103 13.09 16.22 10.26
C SER A 103 12.48 14.81 10.24
N PRO A 104 13.30 13.74 10.27
CA PRO A 104 12.79 12.37 10.37
C PRO A 104 11.88 12.15 11.58
N VAL A 105 10.94 11.23 11.45
CA VAL A 105 9.98 10.81 12.48
C VAL A 105 10.18 9.33 12.79
N ASN A 106 10.40 9.02 14.06
CA ASN A 106 10.34 7.67 14.59
C ASN A 106 9.00 7.49 15.31
N HIS A 107 8.20 6.54 14.85
CA HIS A 107 6.88 6.28 15.43
C HIS A 107 6.79 4.83 15.92
N SER A 108 6.95 4.65 17.23
CA SER A 108 7.12 3.33 17.85
C SER A 108 5.83 2.49 17.96
N ASN A 109 4.66 3.10 17.81
CA ASN A 109 3.37 2.43 18.00
C ASN A 109 2.60 2.15 16.71
N LEU A 110 3.05 2.68 15.57
CA LEU A 110 2.30 2.59 14.31
C LEU A 110 2.44 1.18 13.73
N GLN A 111 1.33 0.48 13.59
CA GLN A 111 1.28 -0.91 13.14
C GLN A 111 0.77 -1.07 11.71
N SER A 112 -0.04 -0.12 11.22
CA SER A 112 -0.58 -0.13 9.87
C SER A 112 -0.35 1.21 9.19
N LEU A 113 0.31 1.18 8.03
CA LEU A 113 0.50 2.33 7.15
C LEU A 113 -0.06 1.99 5.76
N THR A 114 -1.02 2.78 5.32
CA THR A 114 -1.51 2.76 3.94
C THR A 114 -1.22 4.10 3.28
N LEU A 115 -0.54 4.07 2.13
CA LEU A 115 -0.33 5.21 1.27
C LEU A 115 -1.18 5.07 0.01
N TYR A 116 -1.99 6.07 -0.27
CA TYR A 116 -2.75 6.21 -1.51
C TYR A 116 -2.02 7.22 -2.39
N GLN A 117 -1.72 6.86 -3.63
CA GLN A 117 -1.26 7.84 -4.60
C GLN A 117 -2.45 8.53 -5.25
N ASN A 118 -2.39 9.85 -5.30
CA ASN A 118 -3.12 10.66 -6.26
C ASN A 118 -2.19 10.91 -7.46
N SER A 119 -2.68 11.34 -8.63
CA SER A 119 -1.91 11.48 -9.89
C SER A 119 -0.58 12.27 -9.83
N ASP A 120 -0.21 12.84 -8.69
CA ASP A 120 1.11 13.39 -8.41
C ASP A 120 2.12 12.30 -7.99
N ILE A 121 3.26 12.32 -8.66
CA ILE A 121 4.30 11.27 -8.72
C ILE A 121 5.06 11.07 -7.39
N ARG A 122 4.81 11.87 -6.35
CA ARG A 122 5.76 12.09 -5.24
C ARG A 122 5.36 11.51 -3.89
N GLY A 123 4.33 10.66 -3.86
CA GLY A 123 3.75 10.15 -2.63
C GLY A 123 4.71 9.31 -1.76
N LEU A 124 5.69 8.62 -2.35
CA LEU A 124 6.58 7.74 -1.59
C LEU A 124 7.74 8.48 -0.91
N GLN A 125 7.97 9.75 -1.23
CA GLN A 125 9.04 10.54 -0.60
C GLN A 125 8.87 10.65 0.92
N VAL A 126 7.63 10.57 1.42
CA VAL A 126 7.35 10.51 2.86
C VAL A 126 8.12 9.38 3.55
N LEU A 127 8.29 8.24 2.87
CA LEU A 127 8.95 7.07 3.43
C LEU A 127 10.41 7.35 3.80
N ARG A 128 11.09 8.32 3.18
CA ARG A 128 12.47 8.71 3.51
C ARG A 128 12.61 9.26 4.92
N PHE A 129 11.53 9.83 5.45
CA PHE A 129 11.51 10.47 6.76
C PHE A 129 10.92 9.59 7.86
N LEU A 130 10.45 8.39 7.55
CA LEU A 130 9.77 7.53 8.53
C LEU A 130 10.65 6.40 9.04
N THR A 131 10.59 6.12 10.35
CA THR A 131 11.11 4.91 10.98
C THR A 131 10.01 4.29 11.82
N LEU A 132 9.50 3.14 11.40
CA LEU A 132 8.28 2.54 11.94
C LEU A 132 8.54 1.12 12.48
N PRO A 133 9.22 0.96 13.63
CA PRO A 133 9.69 -0.35 14.10
C PRO A 133 8.57 -1.33 14.49
N ALA A 134 7.36 -0.83 14.81
CA ALA A 134 6.21 -1.67 15.12
C ALA A 134 5.32 -2.00 13.92
N LEU A 135 5.73 -1.61 12.70
CA LEU A 135 4.91 -1.78 11.51
C LEU A 135 4.69 -3.27 11.18
N ARG A 136 3.43 -3.64 10.98
CA ARG A 136 3.00 -5.01 10.62
C ARG A 136 2.35 -5.06 9.25
N THR A 137 1.61 -4.01 8.92
CA THR A 137 0.89 -3.89 7.65
C THR A 137 1.40 -2.67 6.91
N PHE A 138 1.93 -2.89 5.72
CA PHE A 138 2.39 -1.84 4.83
C PHE A 138 1.69 -1.95 3.49
N GLN A 139 1.01 -0.89 3.08
CA GLN A 139 0.22 -0.87 1.85
C GLN A 139 0.51 0.40 1.06
N ILE A 140 0.71 0.22 -0.23
CA ILE A 140 0.85 1.28 -1.23
C ILE A 140 -0.23 0.99 -2.27
N LEU A 141 -1.19 1.88 -2.49
CA LEU A 141 -2.36 1.63 -3.35
C LEU A 141 -2.54 2.72 -4.40
N HIS A 142 -3.04 2.32 -5.59
CA HIS A 142 -3.46 3.19 -6.70
C HIS A 142 -2.36 4.10 -7.30
N PHE A 143 -1.29 3.52 -7.83
CA PHE A 143 -0.25 4.29 -8.53
C PHE A 143 -0.34 4.11 -10.04
N GLU A 144 -0.35 5.21 -10.77
CA GLU A 144 -0.32 5.20 -12.23
C GLU A 144 1.10 4.87 -12.74
N GLU A 145 1.16 4.15 -13.87
CA GLU A 145 2.40 3.76 -14.54
C GLU A 145 3.12 5.01 -15.10
N GLY A 146 4.37 5.26 -14.68
CA GLY A 146 5.20 6.34 -15.26
C GLY A 146 5.91 7.25 -14.25
N ALA A 147 5.57 7.14 -12.97
CA ALA A 147 6.28 7.77 -11.87
C ALA A 147 7.64 7.07 -11.65
N SER A 148 8.71 7.55 -12.30
CA SER A 148 10.09 7.13 -12.02
C SER A 148 10.52 7.63 -10.63
N GLU A 149 10.03 7.01 -9.56
CA GLU A 149 10.52 7.30 -8.22
C GLU A 149 11.86 6.57 -7.98
N GLU A 150 12.78 7.31 -7.36
CA GLU A 150 13.92 6.76 -6.63
C GLU A 150 13.41 5.76 -5.58
N ASP A 151 14.10 4.63 -5.41
CA ASP A 151 13.65 3.58 -4.49
C ASP A 151 13.63 4.08 -3.03
N ALA A 152 12.46 4.51 -2.58
CA ALA A 152 12.20 4.92 -1.20
C ALA A 152 11.74 3.75 -0.32
N ILE A 153 11.25 2.66 -0.92
CA ILE A 153 10.67 1.53 -0.21
C ILE A 153 11.78 0.71 0.46
N ALA A 154 12.80 0.28 -0.27
CA ALA A 154 13.84 -0.57 0.31
C ALA A 154 14.62 0.11 1.45
N PRO A 155 15.04 1.38 1.33
CA PRO A 155 15.67 2.09 2.45
C PRO A 155 14.75 2.25 3.66
N PHE A 156 13.45 2.47 3.43
CA PHE A 156 12.45 2.58 4.50
C PHE A 156 12.26 1.27 5.26
N LEU A 157 12.13 0.15 4.54
CA LEU A 157 11.99 -1.18 5.14
C LEU A 157 13.21 -1.55 5.98
N SER A 158 14.41 -1.32 5.43
CA SER A 158 15.69 -1.55 6.11
C SER A 158 15.80 -0.73 7.39
N ARG A 159 15.56 0.60 7.31
CA ARG A 159 15.64 1.49 8.47
C ARG A 159 14.62 1.17 9.54
N SER A 160 13.40 0.77 9.15
CA SER A 160 12.35 0.44 10.11
C SER A 160 12.58 -0.91 10.79
N SER A 161 13.27 -1.86 10.13
CA SER A 161 13.55 -3.20 10.67
C SER A 161 12.30 -3.86 11.28
N ALA A 162 11.16 -3.64 10.62
CA ALA A 162 9.85 -3.94 11.18
C ALA A 162 9.47 -5.40 10.96
N ALA A 163 8.74 -5.98 11.91
CA ALA A 163 8.21 -7.34 11.82
C ALA A 163 6.97 -7.40 10.92
N LEU A 164 7.13 -7.04 9.64
CA LEU A 164 6.05 -7.00 8.66
C LEU A 164 5.38 -8.35 8.49
N GLN A 165 4.06 -8.34 8.47
CA GLN A 165 3.18 -9.49 8.28
C GLN A 165 2.46 -9.41 6.95
N LYS A 166 2.06 -8.19 6.54
CA LYS A 166 1.38 -7.94 5.27
C LYS A 166 2.04 -6.81 4.51
N VAL A 167 2.35 -7.06 3.24
CA VAL A 167 2.84 -6.07 2.28
C VAL A 167 1.95 -6.10 1.04
N VAL A 168 1.38 -4.95 0.69
CA VAL A 168 0.63 -4.74 -0.56
C VAL A 168 1.29 -3.63 -1.34
N ILE A 169 1.70 -3.92 -2.57
CA ILE A 169 2.31 -2.97 -3.48
C ILE A 169 1.43 -2.87 -4.73
N GLY A 170 0.44 -1.98 -4.66
CA GLY A 170 -0.50 -1.63 -5.72
C GLY A 170 0.05 -0.60 -6.72
N THR A 171 1.35 -0.71 -7.02
CA THR A 171 2.11 0.19 -7.90
C THR A 171 3.14 -0.57 -8.72
N SER A 172 3.56 0.00 -9.85
CA SER A 172 4.73 -0.48 -10.57
C SER A 172 5.98 -0.30 -9.70
N LEU A 173 6.68 -1.40 -9.44
CA LEU A 173 7.93 -1.39 -8.67
C LEU A 173 9.01 -0.59 -9.41
N PRO A 174 9.74 0.33 -8.73
CA PRO A 174 10.80 1.09 -9.39
C PRO A 174 11.89 0.18 -9.91
N ALA A 175 12.62 0.64 -10.94
CA ALA A 175 13.62 -0.16 -11.66
C ALA A 175 14.65 -0.83 -10.73
N SER A 176 15.04 -0.12 -9.69
CA SER A 176 16.01 -0.48 -8.67
C SER A 176 15.47 -1.37 -7.55
N PHE A 177 14.15 -1.59 -7.45
CA PHE A 177 13.58 -2.42 -6.39
C PHE A 177 14.04 -3.87 -6.54
N SER A 178 14.81 -4.33 -5.56
CA SER A 178 15.38 -5.68 -5.51
C SER A 178 14.55 -6.61 -4.63
N VAL A 179 14.50 -7.89 -5.00
CA VAL A 179 13.85 -8.94 -4.20
C VAL A 179 14.55 -9.14 -2.85
N GLU A 180 15.80 -8.73 -2.74
CA GLU A 180 16.62 -8.91 -1.53
C GLU A 180 16.04 -8.19 -0.31
N VAL A 181 15.22 -7.16 -0.52
CA VAL A 181 14.52 -6.46 0.57
C VAL A 181 13.67 -7.41 1.42
N PHE A 182 13.17 -8.50 0.82
CA PHE A 182 12.33 -9.47 1.51
C PHE A 182 13.09 -10.43 2.44
N TYR A 183 14.42 -10.51 2.37
CA TYR A 183 15.21 -11.25 3.38
C TYR A 183 15.12 -10.60 4.77
N GLN A 184 14.83 -9.29 4.81
CA GLN A 184 14.67 -8.56 6.07
C GLN A 184 13.26 -8.75 6.68
N THR A 185 12.33 -9.34 5.93
CA THR A 185 10.93 -9.52 6.32
C THR A 185 10.59 -11.00 6.56
N SER A 186 11.36 -11.68 7.41
CA SER A 186 11.15 -13.11 7.71
C SER A 186 9.80 -13.43 8.37
N THR A 187 9.11 -12.41 8.88
CA THR A 187 7.77 -12.50 9.46
C THR A 187 6.63 -12.37 8.47
N LEU A 188 6.93 -12.08 7.19
CA LEU A 188 5.92 -11.80 6.17
C LEU A 188 5.06 -13.03 5.91
N VAL A 189 3.74 -12.84 5.96
CA VAL A 189 2.71 -13.87 5.76
C VAL A 189 1.95 -13.63 4.47
N ASP A 190 1.65 -12.37 4.17
CA ASP A 190 0.87 -11.93 3.02
C ASP A 190 1.69 -10.98 2.16
N LEU A 191 1.94 -11.37 0.91
CA LEU A 191 2.59 -10.53 -0.09
C LEU A 191 1.69 -10.40 -1.31
N GLU A 192 1.35 -9.16 -1.63
CA GLU A 192 0.56 -8.81 -2.80
C GLU A 192 1.28 -7.74 -3.62
N ILE A 193 1.53 -7.99 -4.90
CA ILE A 193 2.21 -7.06 -5.80
C ILE A 193 1.39 -6.94 -7.09
N TRP A 194 1.06 -5.71 -7.47
CA TRP A 194 0.30 -5.41 -8.67
C TRP A 194 1.24 -4.97 -9.78
N ALA A 195 0.96 -5.43 -11.01
CA ALA A 195 1.74 -5.17 -12.20
C ALA A 195 3.27 -5.29 -11.99
N PRO A 196 3.78 -6.38 -11.38
CA PRO A 196 5.21 -6.54 -11.17
C PRO A 196 5.95 -6.58 -12.51
N ARG A 197 7.12 -5.92 -12.55
CA ARG A 197 7.99 -5.97 -13.74
C ARG A 197 8.48 -7.41 -13.99
N ALA A 198 8.62 -7.78 -15.26
CA ALA A 198 9.09 -9.10 -15.65
C ALA A 198 10.46 -9.46 -15.01
N SER A 199 11.40 -8.51 -14.93
CA SER A 199 12.69 -8.73 -14.29
C SER A 199 12.55 -9.07 -12.80
N PHE A 200 11.67 -8.36 -12.08
CA PHE A 200 11.40 -8.63 -10.67
C PHE A 200 10.82 -10.03 -10.47
N LEU A 201 9.84 -10.44 -11.29
CA LEU A 201 9.27 -11.78 -11.23
C LEU A 201 10.34 -12.85 -11.46
N VAL A 202 11.18 -12.68 -12.48
CA VAL A 202 12.28 -13.60 -12.79
C VAL A 202 13.23 -13.75 -11.60
N ASP A 203 13.66 -12.65 -10.99
CA ASP A 203 14.57 -12.70 -9.84
C ASP A 203 13.88 -13.29 -8.60
N PHE A 204 12.61 -12.95 -8.36
CA PHE A 204 11.83 -13.45 -7.23
C PHE A 204 11.67 -14.97 -7.32
N PHE A 205 11.32 -15.48 -8.49
CA PHE A 205 11.20 -16.91 -8.71
C PHE A 205 12.53 -17.63 -8.74
N ARG A 206 13.61 -17.02 -9.24
CA ARG A 206 14.95 -17.59 -9.15
C ARG A 206 15.38 -17.80 -7.69
N VAL A 207 15.08 -16.83 -6.80
CA VAL A 207 15.36 -16.97 -5.37
C VAL A 207 14.53 -18.09 -4.74
N LEU A 208 13.22 -18.15 -5.05
CA LEU A 208 12.37 -19.26 -4.60
C LEU A 208 12.84 -20.63 -5.13
N GLU A 209 13.32 -20.67 -6.37
CA GLU A 209 13.86 -21.88 -6.99
C GLU A 209 15.15 -22.37 -6.33
N ASN A 210 15.98 -21.47 -5.79
CA ASN A 210 17.17 -21.90 -5.07
C ASN A 210 16.86 -22.56 -3.71
N LEU A 211 15.56 -22.66 -3.34
CA LEU A 211 15.09 -23.23 -2.08
C LEU A 211 15.80 -22.61 -0.87
N ASP A 212 16.09 -21.31 -0.95
CA ASP A 212 16.66 -20.60 0.19
C ASP A 212 15.63 -20.65 1.34
N PRO A 213 15.93 -21.36 2.44
CA PRO A 213 15.00 -21.52 3.55
C PRO A 213 14.78 -20.20 4.30
N ASP A 214 15.68 -19.23 4.15
CA ASP A 214 15.60 -17.93 4.82
C ASP A 214 14.79 -16.92 4.01
N PHE A 215 14.52 -17.20 2.73
CA PHE A 215 13.69 -16.33 1.90
C PHE A 215 12.20 -16.57 2.17
N LEU A 216 11.58 -15.61 2.87
CA LEU A 216 10.14 -15.60 3.16
C LEU A 216 9.65 -16.93 3.79
N PRO A 217 10.23 -17.35 4.93
CA PRO A 217 9.95 -18.66 5.55
C PRO A 217 8.50 -18.81 6.04
N ARG A 218 7.78 -17.69 6.23
CA ARG A 218 6.42 -17.67 6.78
C ARG A 218 5.36 -17.25 5.77
N LEU A 219 5.74 -17.04 4.51
CA LEU A 219 4.81 -16.59 3.49
C LEU A 219 3.75 -17.66 3.26
N ARG A 220 2.49 -17.25 3.33
CA ARG A 220 1.32 -18.13 3.17
C ARG A 220 0.47 -17.74 1.99
N HIS A 221 0.36 -16.44 1.74
CA HIS A 221 -0.43 -15.88 0.66
C HIS A 221 0.51 -15.05 -0.23
N LEU A 222 0.64 -15.49 -1.48
CA LEU A 222 1.36 -14.75 -2.51
C LEU A 222 0.40 -14.45 -3.64
N VAL A 223 0.22 -13.15 -3.89
CA VAL A 223 -0.68 -12.64 -4.92
C VAL A 223 0.10 -11.75 -5.87
N PHE A 224 0.10 -12.11 -7.15
CA PHE A 224 0.55 -11.22 -8.21
C PHE A 224 -0.65 -10.84 -9.09
N LEU A 225 -0.94 -9.55 -9.20
CA LEU A 225 -2.02 -9.02 -10.03
C LEU A 225 -1.47 -8.33 -11.28
N HIS A 226 -2.26 -8.25 -12.35
CA HIS A 226 -1.95 -7.50 -13.59
C HIS A 226 -0.56 -7.80 -14.19
N CYS A 227 -0.10 -9.05 -14.10
CA CYS A 227 1.21 -9.44 -14.59
C CYS A 227 1.27 -9.35 -16.13
N ILE A 228 2.08 -8.43 -16.64
CA ILE A 228 2.44 -8.40 -18.07
C ILE A 228 3.61 -9.37 -18.26
N THR A 229 3.32 -10.66 -18.32
CA THR A 229 4.32 -11.70 -18.60
C THR A 229 4.30 -12.09 -20.06
N TYR A 230 5.48 -12.25 -20.64
CA TYR A 230 5.57 -12.91 -21.94
C TYR A 230 5.17 -14.39 -21.81
N PRO A 231 4.51 -14.99 -22.83
CA PRO A 231 4.05 -16.38 -22.78
C PRO A 231 5.14 -17.41 -22.42
N TYR A 232 6.39 -17.15 -22.78
CA TYR A 232 7.52 -18.05 -22.50
C TYR A 232 7.97 -18.03 -21.02
N LEU A 233 7.71 -16.95 -20.29
CA LEU A 233 8.01 -16.87 -18.86
C LEU A 233 7.05 -17.73 -18.05
N LEU A 234 5.77 -17.70 -18.40
CA LEU A 234 4.73 -18.50 -17.76
C LEU A 234 5.04 -20.00 -17.79
N SER A 235 5.32 -20.55 -18.97
CA SER A 235 5.54 -21.99 -19.11
C SER A 235 6.76 -22.51 -18.35
N SER A 236 7.83 -21.71 -18.31
CA SER A 236 9.04 -22.05 -17.54
C SER A 236 8.80 -21.95 -16.03
N LEU A 237 8.05 -20.93 -15.61
CA LEU A 237 7.68 -20.72 -14.22
C LEU A 237 6.71 -21.80 -13.71
N GLU A 238 5.71 -22.20 -14.48
CA GLU A 238 4.70 -23.17 -14.06
C GLU A 238 5.31 -24.53 -13.67
N ALA A 239 6.15 -25.11 -14.54
CA ALA A 239 6.74 -26.42 -14.29
C ALA A 239 7.70 -26.43 -13.09
N GLY A 240 8.56 -25.40 -12.99
CA GLY A 240 9.52 -25.25 -11.90
C GLY A 240 8.85 -24.91 -10.56
N LEU A 241 7.89 -23.98 -10.57
CA LEU A 241 7.20 -23.53 -9.37
C LEU A 241 6.28 -24.60 -8.82
N ALA A 242 5.50 -25.30 -9.64
CA ALA A 242 4.56 -26.30 -9.11
C ALA A 242 5.27 -27.41 -8.32
N ALA A 243 6.41 -27.90 -8.80
CA ALA A 243 7.18 -28.94 -8.10
C ALA A 243 7.77 -28.44 -6.77
N ARG A 244 8.28 -27.20 -6.74
CA ARG A 244 8.94 -26.64 -5.56
C ARG A 244 7.96 -26.03 -4.55
N TRP A 245 6.85 -25.50 -5.02
CA TRP A 245 5.75 -25.06 -4.17
C TRP A 245 5.18 -26.23 -3.38
N ARG A 246 5.06 -27.41 -4.00
CA ARG A 246 4.72 -28.66 -3.29
C ARG A 246 5.74 -29.05 -2.21
N ALA A 247 7.00 -28.63 -2.37
CA ALA A 247 8.06 -28.90 -1.40
C ALA A 247 8.02 -27.96 -0.18
N ARG A 248 7.23 -26.88 -0.23
CA ARG A 248 7.05 -25.92 0.88
C ARG A 248 5.60 -25.98 1.39
N PRO A 249 5.24 -26.96 2.25
CA PRO A 249 3.87 -27.18 2.73
C PRO A 249 3.28 -26.03 3.54
N GLU A 250 4.11 -25.09 4.01
CA GLU A 250 3.69 -23.89 4.74
C GLU A 250 2.91 -22.89 3.87
N PHE A 251 3.04 -22.96 2.55
CA PHE A 251 2.26 -22.10 1.65
C PHE A 251 0.81 -22.56 1.59
N ALA A 252 -0.09 -21.72 2.10
CA ALA A 252 -1.52 -22.01 2.09
C ALA A 252 -2.15 -21.68 0.72
N GLU A 253 -1.68 -20.61 0.08
CA GLU A 253 -2.30 -20.04 -1.11
C GLU A 253 -1.28 -19.36 -2.02
N LEU A 254 -1.33 -19.74 -3.30
CA LEU A 254 -0.66 -19.05 -4.40
C LEU A 254 -1.73 -18.60 -5.37
N SER A 255 -1.81 -17.30 -5.62
CA SER A 255 -2.72 -16.73 -6.60
C SER A 255 -1.96 -15.89 -7.60
N PHE A 256 -2.17 -16.19 -8.87
CA PHE A 256 -1.77 -15.34 -9.97
C PHE A 256 -3.04 -14.83 -10.64
N ARG A 257 -3.15 -13.51 -10.79
CA ARG A 257 -4.16 -12.91 -11.66
C ARG A 257 -3.44 -12.21 -12.80
N PHE A 258 -3.57 -12.79 -13.98
CA PHE A 258 -3.09 -12.21 -15.22
C PHE A 258 -4.23 -11.40 -15.81
N GLU A 259 -4.07 -10.08 -15.90
CA GLU A 259 -4.92 -9.29 -16.77
C GLU A 259 -4.20 -9.10 -18.09
N TRP A 260 -4.78 -9.65 -19.15
CA TRP A 260 -4.35 -9.39 -20.51
C TRP A 260 -4.82 -8.00 -20.91
N VAL A 261 -3.95 -7.00 -20.73
CA VAL A 261 -4.22 -5.68 -21.30
C VAL A 261 -3.85 -5.74 -22.78
N SER A 262 -4.84 -5.97 -23.65
CA SER A 262 -4.74 -5.75 -25.10
C SER A 262 -4.58 -4.24 -25.38
N ARG A 263 -3.45 -3.65 -25.00
CA ARG A 263 -3.12 -2.25 -25.38
C ARG A 263 -2.91 -2.09 -26.89
N ALA A 264 -2.71 -3.20 -27.62
CA ALA A 264 -2.49 -3.19 -29.06
C ALA A 264 -3.78 -3.05 -29.89
N TYR A 265 -4.95 -3.41 -29.35
CA TYR A 265 -6.24 -3.34 -30.07
C TYR A 265 -7.40 -3.04 -29.10
N PRO A 266 -7.73 -1.75 -28.87
CA PRO A 266 -8.84 -1.36 -27.98
C PRO A 266 -10.22 -1.79 -28.49
N GLU A 267 -10.34 -2.17 -29.76
CA GLU A 267 -11.61 -2.61 -30.36
C GLU A 267 -11.92 -4.11 -30.14
N SER A 268 -11.00 -4.87 -29.52
CA SER A 268 -11.17 -6.31 -29.26
C SER A 268 -10.99 -6.70 -27.78
N ALA A 269 -11.24 -5.76 -26.85
CA ALA A 269 -11.23 -6.05 -25.43
C ALA A 269 -12.46 -6.91 -25.06
N GLU A 270 -12.35 -8.22 -25.24
CA GLU A 270 -13.23 -9.17 -24.55
C GLU A 270 -12.78 -9.26 -23.08
N ASP A 271 -13.73 -9.05 -22.16
CA ASP A 271 -13.53 -9.29 -20.74
C ASP A 271 -13.33 -10.79 -20.50
N PHE A 272 -12.08 -11.22 -20.32
CA PHE A 272 -11.79 -12.58 -19.87
C PHE A 272 -11.93 -12.65 -18.35
N GLU A 273 -12.91 -13.43 -17.89
CA GLU A 273 -13.05 -13.76 -16.47
C GLU A 273 -11.91 -14.70 -16.05
N VAL A 274 -10.92 -14.15 -15.35
CA VAL A 274 -9.81 -14.92 -14.78
C VAL A 274 -10.35 -15.77 -13.63
N GLN A 275 -10.45 -17.08 -13.85
CA GLN A 275 -10.87 -18.00 -12.79
C GLN A 275 -9.84 -18.02 -11.66
N LEU A 276 -10.28 -17.62 -10.47
CA LEU A 276 -9.58 -17.86 -9.22
C LEU A 276 -9.63 -19.36 -8.91
N LEU A 277 -8.58 -20.09 -9.22
CA LEU A 277 -8.45 -21.49 -8.80
C LEU A 277 -7.72 -21.54 -7.45
N PRO A 278 -8.34 -22.03 -6.37
CA PRO A 278 -7.61 -22.37 -5.16
C PRO A 278 -6.52 -23.39 -5.51
N PHE A 279 -5.29 -23.19 -5.04
CA PHE A 279 -4.15 -24.06 -5.35
C PHE A 279 -4.41 -25.55 -5.05
N LYS A 280 -5.25 -25.86 -4.05
CA LYS A 280 -5.69 -27.24 -3.75
C LYS A 280 -6.41 -27.92 -4.91
N LYS A 281 -7.10 -27.18 -5.77
CA LYS A 281 -7.78 -27.70 -6.97
C LYS A 281 -6.78 -27.90 -8.12
N LEU A 282 -5.84 -26.96 -8.30
CA LEU A 282 -4.72 -27.07 -9.25
C LEU A 282 -3.82 -28.30 -8.99
N VAL A 283 -3.62 -28.67 -7.72
CA VAL A 283 -2.79 -29.81 -7.33
C VAL A 283 -3.52 -31.15 -7.42
N ALA A 284 -4.84 -31.19 -7.20
CA ALA A 284 -5.62 -32.43 -7.16
C ALA A 284 -5.90 -33.02 -8.55
N ASP A 285 -6.04 -32.18 -9.57
CA ASP A 285 -6.54 -32.61 -10.89
C ASP A 285 -5.44 -33.01 -11.88
N GLY A 286 -4.15 -32.91 -11.51
CA GLY A 286 -3.05 -33.29 -12.40
C GLY A 286 -3.14 -32.66 -13.80
N MET A 287 -3.73 -31.46 -13.89
CA MET A 287 -4.20 -30.89 -15.14
C MET A 287 -3.23 -29.86 -15.71
N ASP A 288 -2.94 -30.03 -17.00
CA ASP A 288 -2.61 -28.97 -17.94
C ASP A 288 -3.51 -27.76 -17.69
N ILE A 289 -2.90 -26.59 -17.52
CA ILE A 289 -3.62 -25.32 -17.62
C ILE A 289 -4.02 -25.20 -19.09
N GLN A 290 -5.21 -25.70 -19.46
CA GLN A 290 -5.83 -25.26 -20.69
C GLN A 290 -6.16 -23.79 -20.51
N MET A 291 -5.28 -22.93 -21.03
CA MET A 291 -5.74 -21.64 -21.52
C MET A 291 -6.88 -21.95 -22.49
N GLN A 292 -8.12 -21.65 -22.12
CA GLN A 292 -9.20 -21.58 -23.09
C GLN A 292 -8.93 -20.35 -23.98
N GLY A 293 -7.95 -20.49 -24.86
CA GLY A 293 -7.83 -19.68 -26.05
C GLY A 293 -8.93 -20.15 -26.99
N GLY A 294 -10.01 -19.37 -27.09
CA GLY A 294 -10.86 -19.43 -28.25
C GLY A 294 -10.00 -19.11 -29.48
N LEU A 295 -9.58 -20.14 -30.22
CA LEU A 295 -9.16 -19.97 -31.60
C LEU A 295 -10.38 -19.51 -32.39
N MET A 296 -10.55 -18.20 -32.58
CA MET A 296 -11.29 -17.72 -33.74
C MET A 296 -10.37 -17.82 -34.96
N THR A 297 -10.58 -18.89 -35.73
CA THR A 297 -10.30 -18.86 -37.17
C THR A 297 -11.05 -17.68 -37.77
N SER A 298 -10.33 -16.63 -38.17
CA SER A 298 -10.90 -15.58 -39.00
C SER A 298 -11.20 -16.18 -40.38
N TYR A 299 -12.48 -16.28 -40.72
CA TYR A 299 -12.91 -16.26 -42.10
C TYR A 299 -13.07 -14.79 -42.51
N ILE A 300 -12.09 -14.28 -43.26
CA ILE A 300 -12.32 -13.56 -44.52
C ILE A 300 -11.25 -14.05 -45.49
#